data_AF-A0A316F504-F1
#
_entry.id   AF-A0A316F504-F1
#
_cell.length_a   1.000
_cell.length_b   1.000
_cell.length_c   1.000
_cell.angle_alpha   90.00
_cell.angle_beta   90.00
_cell.angle_gamma   90.00
#
_symmetry.space_group_name_H-M   'P 1'
#
loop_
_entity.id
_entity.type
_entity.pdbx_description
1 polymer ?
#
loop_
_entity_poly.entity_id
_entity_poly.type
_entity_poly.pdbx_seq_one_letter_code
_entity_poly.pdbx_strand_id
1 'polypeptide(L)'
;MDEYGTDSAGVGAAPSVARLLLELRSRATIDVKTLGKALQVRPQGKTGVAVRIHPGGVDFAVDRDRANDVALSMPGAFVIDPDDPDCWVSVQADYIDDNYDALLDATAEAVELRAAGKPAPVKRARAAAAPKATVPKAAGTTAAKTRAAAKPAPRPDPPRCPKCRQYELLASGECPSGYC
;
A
#
# COMPACT_ATOMS: atom_id res chain seq x y z
N MET A 1 -1.64 35.31 -20.33
CA MET A 1 -2.77 34.67 -19.65
C MET A 1 -2.67 33.21 -20.01
N ASP A 2 -1.93 32.46 -19.20
CA ASP A 2 -1.63 31.05 -19.41
C ASP A 2 -2.91 30.21 -19.44
N GLU A 3 -3.06 29.46 -20.53
CA GLU A 3 -4.11 28.46 -20.73
C GLU A 3 -4.01 27.39 -19.64
N TYR A 4 -4.89 27.47 -18.64
CA TYR A 4 -5.22 26.32 -17.81
C TYR A 4 -6.00 25.33 -18.67
N GLY A 5 -5.27 24.38 -19.25
CA GLY A 5 -5.79 23.30 -20.06
C GLY A 5 -6.95 22.58 -19.37
N THR A 6 -8.12 22.68 -19.97
CA THR A 6 -9.30 21.86 -19.74
C THR A 6 -9.08 20.44 -20.28
N ASP A 7 -8.12 19.70 -19.73
CA ASP A 7 -7.93 18.27 -20.04
C ASP A 7 -8.82 17.37 -19.15
N SER A 8 -9.78 17.94 -18.42
CA SER A 8 -10.71 17.20 -17.56
C SER A 8 -11.91 16.60 -18.29
N ALA A 9 -11.98 16.70 -19.63
CA ALA A 9 -13.15 16.26 -20.42
C ALA A 9 -13.41 14.73 -20.40
N GLY A 10 -12.55 13.92 -19.78
CA GLY A 10 -12.69 12.46 -19.72
C GLY A 10 -12.58 11.84 -18.32
N VAL A 11 -12.34 12.64 -17.29
CA VAL A 11 -12.31 12.18 -15.89
C VAL A 11 -13.57 12.71 -15.24
N GLY A 12 -14.48 11.84 -14.79
CA GLY A 12 -15.82 12.15 -14.25
C GLY A 12 -15.90 13.51 -13.54
N ALA A 13 -16.16 14.57 -14.31
CA ALA A 13 -16.13 15.95 -13.86
C ALA A 13 -17.45 16.31 -13.18
N ALA A 14 -17.84 15.50 -12.20
CA ALA A 14 -18.88 15.90 -11.26
C ALA A 14 -18.44 17.24 -10.65
N PRO A 15 -19.31 18.27 -10.58
CA PRO A 15 -18.99 19.57 -10.00
C PRO A 15 -18.32 19.46 -8.63
N SER A 16 -18.70 18.45 -7.86
CA SER A 16 -18.18 18.08 -6.55
C SER A 16 -16.70 17.70 -6.57
N VAL A 17 -16.23 17.01 -7.62
CA VAL A 17 -14.81 16.65 -7.77
C VAL A 17 -13.97 17.88 -8.09
N ALA A 18 -14.48 18.77 -8.94
CA ALA A 18 -13.81 20.04 -9.24
C ALA A 18 -13.72 20.91 -7.97
N ARG A 19 -14.79 20.94 -7.18
CA ARG A 19 -14.86 21.61 -5.90
C ARG A 19 -13.86 21.01 -4.89
N LEU A 20 -13.80 19.68 -4.79
CA LEU A 20 -12.87 18.95 -3.95
C LEU A 20 -11.43 19.34 -4.27
N LEU A 21 -11.05 19.37 -5.55
CA LEU A 21 -9.70 19.77 -5.96
C LEU A 21 -9.38 21.23 -5.64
N LEU A 22 -10.36 22.13 -5.81
CA LEU A 22 -10.18 23.55 -5.49
C LEU A 22 -9.97 23.75 -3.98
N GLU A 23 -10.80 23.11 -3.16
CA GLU A 23 -10.71 23.22 -1.70
C GLU A 23 -9.51 22.46 -1.13
N LEU A 24 -9.10 21.34 -1.74
CA LEU A 24 -7.88 20.64 -1.35
C LEU A 24 -6.64 21.50 -1.61
N ARG A 25 -6.61 22.28 -2.71
CA ARG A 25 -5.52 23.24 -3.00
C ARG A 25 -5.43 24.40 -2.01
N SER A 26 -6.53 24.77 -1.36
CA SER A 26 -6.50 25.81 -0.32
C SER A 26 -6.01 25.27 1.03
N ARG A 27 -6.09 23.95 1.25
CA ARG A 27 -5.67 23.27 2.48
C ARG A 27 -4.25 22.71 2.42
N ALA A 28 -3.81 22.24 1.25
CA ALA A 28 -2.50 21.61 1.08
C ALA A 28 -1.83 21.94 -0.26
N THR A 29 -0.50 21.95 -0.28
CA THR A 29 0.31 22.08 -1.50
C THR A 29 0.32 20.75 -2.27
N ILE A 30 -0.40 20.71 -3.39
CA ILE A 30 -0.60 19.49 -4.19
C ILE A 30 -0.19 19.66 -5.65
N ASP A 31 0.32 18.58 -6.24
CA ASP A 31 0.48 18.39 -7.68
C ASP A 31 -0.63 17.46 -8.19
N VAL A 32 -1.25 17.81 -9.32
CA VAL A 32 -2.30 17.00 -9.96
C VAL A 32 -1.78 16.50 -11.31
N LYS A 33 -1.84 15.19 -11.51
CA LYS A 33 -1.44 14.53 -12.76
C LYS A 33 -2.59 13.73 -13.35
N THR A 34 -2.90 13.94 -14.63
CA THR A 34 -3.82 13.10 -15.39
C THR A 34 -3.17 11.75 -15.71
N LEU A 35 -3.91 10.66 -15.52
CA LEU A 35 -3.52 9.31 -15.89
C LEU A 35 -4.70 8.60 -16.55
N GLY A 36 -4.78 8.69 -17.87
CA GLY A 36 -5.93 8.18 -18.63
C GLY A 36 -7.21 8.91 -18.23
N LYS A 37 -8.23 8.16 -17.79
CA LYS A 37 -9.51 8.70 -17.29
C LYS A 37 -9.51 9.01 -15.79
N ALA A 38 -8.34 9.01 -15.15
CA ALA A 38 -8.21 9.29 -13.73
C ALA A 38 -7.30 10.52 -13.48
N LEU A 39 -7.50 11.18 -12.35
CA LEU A 39 -6.57 12.17 -11.81
C LEU A 39 -5.85 11.56 -10.61
N GLN A 40 -4.55 11.81 -10.52
CA GLN A 40 -3.75 11.48 -9.37
C GLN A 40 -3.34 12.77 -8.68
N VAL A 41 -3.72 12.89 -7.41
CA VAL A 41 -3.28 13.97 -6.54
C VAL A 41 -2.09 13.49 -5.73
N ARG A 42 -1.04 14.29 -5.70
CA ARG A 42 0.21 14.04 -4.99
C ARG A 42 0.55 15.25 -4.14
N PRO A 43 1.20 15.09 -2.99
CA PRO A 43 1.81 16.23 -2.30
C PRO A 43 2.91 16.83 -3.18
N GLN A 44 3.03 18.16 -3.17
CA GLN A 44 3.99 18.84 -4.03
C GLN A 44 5.43 18.38 -3.76
N GLY A 45 6.17 18.06 -4.83
CA GLY A 45 7.56 17.59 -4.71
C GLY A 45 7.71 16.17 -4.14
N LYS A 46 6.63 15.41 -4.00
CA LYS A 46 6.63 13.99 -3.60
C LYS A 46 6.11 13.10 -4.72
N THR A 47 6.56 11.85 -4.72
CA THR A 47 6.14 10.84 -5.73
C THR A 47 4.95 10.00 -5.28
N GLY A 48 4.62 10.01 -3.98
CA GLY A 48 3.51 9.24 -3.41
C GLY A 48 2.15 9.80 -3.85
N VAL A 49 1.26 8.91 -4.29
CA VAL A 49 -0.11 9.27 -4.63
C VAL A 49 -0.93 9.29 -3.34
N ALA A 50 -1.63 10.39 -3.11
CA ALA A 50 -2.50 10.59 -1.95
C ALA A 50 -3.95 10.30 -2.30
N VAL A 51 -4.40 10.78 -3.47
CA VAL A 51 -5.79 10.63 -3.92
C VAL A 51 -5.80 10.20 -5.38
N ARG A 52 -6.70 9.30 -5.74
CA ARG A 52 -7.00 8.89 -7.12
C ARG A 52 -8.46 9.18 -7.39
N ILE A 53 -8.73 10.02 -8.36
CA ILE A 53 -10.08 10.37 -8.78
C ILE A 53 -10.32 9.67 -10.10
N HIS A 54 -11.34 8.83 -10.19
CA HIS A 54 -11.68 8.08 -11.39
C HIS A 54 -13.20 8.12 -11.63
N PRO A 55 -13.71 7.66 -12.79
CA PRO A 55 -15.14 7.76 -13.08
C PRO A 55 -16.06 7.00 -12.12
N GLY A 56 -15.50 6.06 -11.34
CA GLY A 56 -16.24 5.27 -10.36
C GLY A 56 -16.25 5.88 -8.95
N GLY A 57 -15.44 6.91 -8.68
CA GLY A 57 -15.29 7.44 -7.33
C GLY A 57 -13.95 8.12 -7.05
N VAL A 58 -13.70 8.30 -5.75
CA VAL A 58 -12.47 8.87 -5.21
C VAL A 58 -11.85 7.86 -4.25
N ASP A 59 -10.63 7.44 -4.58
CA ASP A 59 -9.80 6.65 -3.69
C ASP A 59 -8.81 7.57 -2.96
N PHE A 60 -8.65 7.40 -1.66
CA PHE A 60 -7.65 8.14 -0.90
C PHE A 60 -6.88 7.21 0.04
N ALA A 61 -5.61 7.56 0.24
CA ALA A 61 -4.70 6.83 1.09
C ALA A 61 -5.01 7.09 2.56
N VAL A 62 -5.06 6.04 3.36
CA VAL A 62 -5.33 6.12 4.80
C VAL A 62 -4.32 5.30 5.58
N ASP A 63 -4.21 5.58 6.87
CA ASP A 63 -3.49 4.68 7.76
C ASP A 63 -4.23 3.34 7.87
N ARG A 64 -3.48 2.23 7.87
CA ARG A 64 -4.05 0.88 7.89
C ARG A 64 -4.93 0.64 9.11
N ASP A 65 -4.54 1.16 10.26
CA ASP A 65 -5.27 0.94 11.51
C ASP A 65 -6.58 1.74 11.54
N ARG A 66 -6.68 2.82 10.75
CA ARG A 66 -7.87 3.68 10.65
C ARG A 66 -8.76 3.36 9.45
N ALA A 67 -8.28 2.59 8.48
CA ALA A 67 -8.96 2.41 7.20
C ALA A 67 -10.41 1.90 7.33
N ASN A 68 -10.63 0.94 8.25
CA ASN A 68 -11.95 0.40 8.49
C ASN A 68 -12.88 1.43 9.15
N ASP A 69 -12.39 2.18 10.14
CA ASP A 69 -13.17 3.20 10.83
C ASP A 69 -13.58 4.34 9.87
N VAL A 70 -12.64 4.75 9.00
CA VAL A 70 -12.90 5.76 7.97
C VAL A 70 -13.95 5.26 6.97
N ALA A 71 -13.83 4.02 6.49
CA ALA A 71 -14.82 3.44 5.57
C ALA A 71 -16.21 3.34 6.23
N LEU A 72 -16.30 2.97 7.52
CA LEU A 72 -17.58 2.90 8.23
C LEU A 72 -18.19 4.28 8.52
N SER A 73 -17.37 5.33 8.58
CA SER A 73 -17.82 6.70 8.81
C SER A 73 -18.48 7.36 7.59
N MET A 74 -18.25 6.82 6.39
CA MET A 74 -18.72 7.37 5.13
C MET A 74 -19.65 6.39 4.42
N PRO A 75 -20.97 6.66 4.32
CA PRO A 75 -21.86 5.85 3.52
C PRO A 75 -21.36 5.63 2.09
N GLY A 76 -21.37 4.38 1.63
CA GLY A 76 -20.92 4.01 0.28
C GLY A 76 -19.40 3.87 0.12
N ALA A 77 -18.62 4.09 1.20
CA ALA A 77 -17.18 3.88 1.21
C ALA A 77 -16.80 2.43 1.54
N PHE A 78 -15.66 1.99 1.01
CA PHE A 78 -15.10 0.67 1.31
C PHE A 78 -13.57 0.67 1.20
N VAL A 79 -12.92 -0.26 1.91
CA VAL A 79 -11.48 -0.49 1.80
C VAL A 79 -11.21 -1.35 0.56
N ILE A 80 -10.34 -0.91 -0.35
CA ILE A 80 -10.08 -1.59 -1.63
C ILE A 80 -9.30 -2.88 -1.41
N ASP A 81 -8.18 -2.79 -0.71
CA ASP A 81 -7.31 -3.93 -0.39
C ASP A 81 -6.68 -3.69 1.00
N PRO A 82 -7.10 -4.46 2.03
CA PRO A 82 -6.58 -4.30 3.39
C PRO A 82 -5.14 -4.84 3.55
N ASP A 83 -4.62 -5.57 2.56
CA ASP A 83 -3.25 -6.11 2.53
C ASP A 83 -2.28 -5.23 1.73
N ASP A 84 -2.79 -4.25 0.98
CA ASP A 84 -1.95 -3.25 0.32
C ASP A 84 -1.22 -2.40 1.38
N PRO A 85 0.12 -2.30 1.34
CA PRO A 85 0.89 -1.47 2.27
C PRO A 85 0.51 0.01 2.23
N ASP A 86 -0.13 0.46 1.17
CA ASP A 86 -0.55 1.84 0.96
C ASP A 86 -1.99 2.13 1.42
N CYS A 87 -2.77 1.09 1.76
CA CYS A 87 -4.13 1.07 2.27
C CYS A 87 -5.05 2.18 1.74
N TRP A 88 -6.02 1.78 0.91
CA TRP A 88 -6.91 2.71 0.20
C TRP A 88 -8.36 2.53 0.62
N VAL A 89 -9.03 3.65 0.86
CA VAL A 89 -10.48 3.73 0.98
C VAL A 89 -11.03 4.37 -0.28
N SER A 90 -12.06 3.76 -0.85
CA SER A 90 -12.77 4.26 -2.03
C SER A 90 -14.15 4.75 -1.62
N VAL A 91 -14.54 5.93 -2.10
CA VAL A 91 -15.90 6.45 -2.03
C VAL A 91 -16.49 6.45 -3.43
N GLN A 92 -17.61 5.76 -3.61
CA GLN A 92 -18.29 5.67 -4.90
C GLN A 92 -18.82 7.03 -5.36
N ALA A 93 -18.86 7.24 -6.68
CA ALA A 93 -19.25 8.51 -7.29
C ALA A 93 -20.60 9.04 -6.80
N ASP A 94 -21.59 8.15 -6.66
CA ASP A 94 -22.95 8.52 -6.24
C ASP A 94 -23.02 9.03 -4.79
N TYR A 95 -21.99 8.77 -3.97
CA TYR A 95 -21.91 9.13 -2.56
C TYR A 95 -20.95 10.29 -2.28
N ILE A 96 -20.32 10.86 -3.31
CA ILE A 96 -19.35 11.95 -3.13
C ILE A 96 -20.00 13.19 -2.50
N ASP A 97 -21.20 13.55 -2.96
CA ASP A 97 -21.91 14.74 -2.45
C ASP A 97 -22.37 14.56 -1.00
N ASP A 98 -22.90 13.38 -0.67
CA ASP A 98 -23.37 13.06 0.68
C ASP A 98 -22.25 13.02 1.71
N ASN A 99 -21.03 12.72 1.28
CA ASN A 99 -19.84 12.62 2.12
C ASN A 99 -18.85 13.77 1.92
N TYR A 100 -19.25 14.84 1.24
CA TYR A 100 -18.29 15.81 0.69
C TYR A 100 -17.32 16.37 1.72
N ASP A 101 -17.82 16.81 2.88
CA ASP A 101 -16.98 17.39 3.94
C ASP A 101 -16.03 16.34 4.53
N ALA A 102 -16.52 15.13 4.81
CA ALA A 102 -15.72 14.03 5.35
C ALA A 102 -14.66 13.55 4.34
N LEU A 103 -15.01 13.51 3.06
CA LEU A 103 -14.10 13.19 1.97
C LEU A 103 -13.02 14.26 1.82
N LEU A 104 -13.37 15.55 1.94
CA LEU A 104 -12.41 16.65 1.88
C LEU A 104 -11.41 16.60 3.04
N ASP A 105 -11.88 16.32 4.26
CA ASP A 105 -11.01 16.15 5.43
C ASP A 105 -10.09 14.94 5.24
N ALA A 106 -10.63 13.79 4.85
CA ALA A 106 -9.85 12.57 4.66
C ALA A 106 -8.85 12.66 3.50
N THR A 107 -9.19 13.36 2.41
CA THR A 107 -8.27 13.60 1.29
C THR A 107 -7.15 14.57 1.66
N ALA A 108 -7.42 15.56 2.53
CA ALA A 108 -6.37 16.41 3.09
C ALA A 108 -5.43 15.62 4.00
N GLU A 109 -5.97 14.79 4.91
CA GLU A 109 -5.18 13.87 5.74
C GLU A 109 -4.34 12.92 4.88
N ALA A 110 -4.89 12.39 3.79
CA ALA A 110 -4.17 11.52 2.86
C ALA A 110 -2.97 12.23 2.21
N VAL A 111 -3.12 13.51 1.86
CA VAL A 111 -2.02 14.33 1.32
C VAL A 111 -0.94 14.53 2.38
N GLU A 112 -1.32 14.86 3.62
CA GLU A 112 -0.37 15.01 4.73
C GLU A 112 0.38 13.71 5.02
N LEU A 113 -0.34 12.59 5.05
CA LEU A 113 0.22 11.24 5.24
C LEU A 113 1.29 10.94 4.17
N ARG A 114 1.00 11.25 2.90
CA ARG A 114 1.96 11.07 1.81
C ARG A 114 3.08 12.10 1.81
N ALA A 115 2.83 13.31 2.33
CA ALA A 115 3.84 14.36 2.47
C ALA A 115 4.88 14.01 3.54
N ALA A 116 4.42 13.46 4.67
CA ALA A 116 5.25 12.94 5.76
C ALA A 116 6.14 11.77 5.30
N GLY A 117 5.75 11.08 4.23
CA GLY A 117 6.44 9.94 3.66
C GLY A 117 6.00 8.63 4.29
N LYS A 118 6.29 7.50 3.62
CA LYS A 118 5.98 6.20 4.20
C LYS A 118 6.80 6.04 5.49
N PRO A 119 6.20 5.62 6.62
CA PRO A 119 7.00 5.12 7.73
C PRO A 119 7.93 4.04 7.17
N ALA A 120 9.22 4.14 7.48
CA ALA A 120 10.21 3.21 6.97
C ALA A 120 9.68 1.78 7.20
N PRO A 121 9.74 0.90 6.18
CA PRO A 121 9.27 -0.47 6.35
C PRO A 121 9.96 -1.00 7.59
N VAL A 122 9.16 -1.36 8.60
CA VAL A 122 9.68 -1.89 9.85
C VAL A 122 10.44 -3.14 9.44
N LYS A 123 11.77 -3.03 9.33
CA LYS A 123 12.65 -4.19 9.19
C LYS A 123 12.30 -5.02 10.41
N ARG A 124 11.52 -6.10 10.24
CA ARG A 124 11.23 -7.04 11.31
C ARG A 124 12.58 -7.38 11.92
N ALA A 125 12.85 -6.80 13.09
CA ALA A 125 14.10 -6.98 13.78
C ALA A 125 14.13 -8.46 14.12
N ARG A 126 15.01 -9.18 13.42
CA ARG A 126 15.36 -10.55 13.74
C ARG A 126 15.75 -10.53 15.21
N ALA A 127 14.92 -11.13 16.06
CA ALA A 127 15.05 -11.08 17.51
C ALA A 127 16.51 -11.39 17.89
N ALA A 128 17.15 -10.39 18.47
CA ALA A 128 18.46 -10.54 19.08
C ALA A 128 18.32 -11.56 20.21
N ALA A 129 19.17 -12.58 20.18
CA ALA A 129 19.22 -13.64 21.15
C ALA A 129 19.35 -13.08 22.59
N ALA A 130 18.53 -13.61 23.50
CA ALA A 130 18.64 -13.33 24.92
C ALA A 130 20.02 -13.73 25.49
N PRO A 131 20.57 -12.98 26.46
CA PRO A 131 21.87 -13.27 27.06
C PRO A 131 21.81 -14.53 27.94
N LYS A 132 22.79 -15.42 27.78
CA LYS A 132 22.92 -16.66 28.56
C LYS A 132 23.30 -16.38 30.01
N ALA A 133 22.50 -16.88 30.95
CA ALA A 133 22.87 -17.03 32.35
C ALA A 133 23.79 -18.25 32.54
N THR A 134 24.91 -18.02 33.22
CA THR A 134 25.96 -18.98 33.64
C THR A 134 25.64 -19.60 34.99
N VAL A 135 25.55 -20.94 35.10
CA VAL A 135 25.77 -21.74 36.34
C VAL A 135 26.25 -23.18 35.95
N PRO A 136 27.14 -23.86 36.71
CA PRO A 136 28.09 -24.85 36.16
C PRO A 136 27.84 -26.35 36.45
N LYS A 137 28.28 -27.19 35.49
CA LYS A 137 29.04 -28.47 35.51
C LYS A 137 28.93 -29.49 36.67
N ALA A 138 28.61 -30.74 36.29
CA ALA A 138 29.22 -32.02 36.73
C ALA A 138 29.07 -33.07 35.60
N ALA A 139 30.11 -33.42 34.80
CA ALA A 139 31.03 -34.56 34.91
C ALA A 139 30.34 -35.95 34.97
N GLY A 140 30.51 -36.90 34.05
CA GLY A 140 31.44 -37.01 32.93
C GLY A 140 31.31 -38.31 32.08
N THR A 141 32.31 -38.49 31.21
CA THR A 141 32.71 -39.69 30.40
C THR A 141 31.74 -40.13 29.27
N THR A 142 32.12 -40.36 27.99
CA THR A 142 33.38 -40.65 27.29
C THR A 142 33.39 -40.05 25.85
N ALA A 143 34.58 -40.04 25.24
CA ALA A 143 35.01 -39.35 24.02
C ALA A 143 34.33 -39.74 22.69
N ALA A 144 34.12 -38.76 21.80
CA ALA A 144 34.47 -38.83 20.37
C ALA A 144 34.27 -37.47 19.66
N LYS A 145 35.31 -37.07 18.92
CA LYS A 145 35.50 -35.90 18.06
C LYS A 145 34.25 -35.58 17.20
N THR A 146 33.45 -34.59 17.58
CA THR A 146 32.32 -34.11 16.76
C THR A 146 32.74 -32.88 15.96
N ARG A 147 32.61 -33.00 14.64
CA ARG A 147 32.89 -31.97 13.63
C ARG A 147 32.02 -30.73 13.85
N ALA A 148 32.55 -29.59 13.44
CA ALA A 148 31.88 -28.29 13.38
C ALA A 148 30.43 -28.42 12.91
N ALA A 149 29.50 -27.86 13.70
CA ALA A 149 28.10 -27.74 13.33
C ALA A 149 27.99 -26.82 12.10
N ALA A 150 27.67 -27.42 10.97
CA ALA A 150 27.49 -26.76 9.70
C ALA A 150 26.36 -25.73 9.75
N LYS A 151 26.56 -24.61 9.04
CA LYS A 151 25.50 -23.67 8.64
C LYS A 151 24.28 -24.46 8.12
N PRO A 152 23.04 -24.09 8.45
CA PRO A 152 21.87 -24.61 7.76
C PRO A 152 22.03 -24.33 6.26
N ALA A 153 21.93 -25.37 5.43
CA ALA A 153 21.98 -25.23 3.99
C ALA A 153 20.86 -24.26 3.52
N PRO A 154 21.11 -23.42 2.50
CA PRO A 154 20.04 -22.69 1.84
C PRO A 154 19.02 -23.71 1.34
N ARG A 155 17.76 -23.54 1.76
CA ARG A 155 16.64 -24.35 1.28
C ARG A 155 16.60 -24.16 -0.26
N PRO A 156 16.64 -25.24 -1.07
CA PRO A 156 16.58 -25.11 -2.51
C PRO A 156 15.33 -24.31 -2.89
N ASP A 157 15.50 -23.24 -3.68
CA ASP A 157 14.38 -22.53 -4.26
C ASP A 157 13.52 -23.53 -5.06
N PRO A 158 12.20 -23.55 -4.82
CA PRO A 158 11.33 -24.50 -5.50
C PRO A 158 11.36 -24.25 -7.01
N PRO A 159 11.27 -25.31 -7.84
CA PRO A 159 11.38 -25.18 -9.28
C PRO A 159 10.25 -24.27 -9.78
N ARG A 160 10.63 -23.18 -10.45
CA ARG A 160 9.69 -22.29 -11.15
C ARG A 160 9.40 -22.85 -12.53
N CYS A 161 8.19 -22.61 -13.05
CA CYS A 161 7.82 -23.08 -14.38
C CYS A 161 8.82 -22.57 -15.44
N PRO A 162 9.40 -23.44 -16.27
CA PRO A 162 10.42 -23.04 -17.25
C PRO A 162 9.87 -22.15 -18.38
N LYS A 163 8.56 -22.18 -18.60
CA LYS A 163 7.92 -21.44 -19.71
C LYS A 163 7.52 -20.01 -19.34
N CYS A 164 6.90 -19.78 -18.18
CA CYS A 164 6.51 -18.43 -17.76
C CYS A 164 7.42 -17.81 -16.70
N ARG A 165 8.23 -18.60 -15.98
CA ARG A 165 9.10 -18.18 -14.88
C ARG A 165 8.42 -17.39 -13.75
N GLN A 166 7.11 -17.20 -13.82
CA GLN A 166 6.34 -16.36 -12.92
C GLN A 166 5.85 -17.18 -11.72
N TYR A 167 5.39 -18.41 -11.98
CA TYR A 167 4.76 -19.28 -10.99
C TYR A 167 5.68 -20.41 -10.52
N GLU A 168 5.55 -20.75 -9.24
CA GLU A 168 6.09 -21.98 -8.65
C GLU A 168 5.33 -23.19 -9.22
N LEU A 169 6.05 -24.25 -9.57
CA LEU A 169 5.44 -25.48 -10.06
C LEU A 169 4.64 -26.14 -8.93
N LEU A 170 3.46 -26.66 -9.26
CA LEU A 170 2.73 -27.52 -8.33
C LEU A 170 3.55 -28.78 -8.05
N ALA A 171 3.23 -29.48 -6.95
CA ALA A 171 3.84 -30.77 -6.63
C ALA A 171 3.68 -31.82 -7.75
N SER A 172 2.72 -31.64 -8.67
CA SER A 172 2.53 -32.45 -9.88
C SER A 172 3.47 -32.10 -11.03
N GLY A 173 4.26 -31.02 -10.94
CA GLY A 173 5.09 -30.52 -12.04
C GLY A 173 4.33 -29.70 -13.07
N GLU A 174 3.09 -29.29 -12.78
CA GLU A 174 2.29 -28.43 -13.66
C GLU A 174 2.34 -26.96 -13.24
N CYS A 175 2.25 -26.09 -14.26
CA CYS A 175 2.17 -24.65 -14.06
C CYS A 175 0.72 -24.25 -13.73
N PRO A 176 0.47 -23.55 -12.61
CA PRO A 176 -0.89 -23.20 -12.17
C PRO A 176 -1.66 -22.29 -13.15
N SER A 177 -0.96 -21.61 -14.05
CA SER A 177 -1.60 -20.75 -15.03
C SER A 177 -2.29 -21.51 -16.16
N GLY A 178 -2.02 -22.82 -16.36
CA GLY A 178 -2.62 -23.64 -17.43
C GLY A 178 -2.35 -23.19 -18.89
N TYR A 179 -1.74 -22.02 -19.08
CA TYR A 179 -1.60 -21.31 -20.36
C TYR A 179 -0.13 -21.00 -20.69
N CYS A 180 0.80 -21.91 -20.37
CA CYS A 180 2.22 -21.75 -20.64
C CYS A 180 2.74 -22.83 -21.58
#